data_AF-A0A3M2GLG0-F1
#
_entry.id   AF-A0A3M2GLG0-F1
#
_cell.length_a   1.000
_cell.length_b   1.000
_cell.length_c   1.000
_cell.angle_alpha   90.00
_cell.angle_beta   90.00
_cell.angle_gamma   90.00
#
_symmetry.space_group_name_H-M   'P 1'
#
loop_
_entity.id
_entity.type
_entity.pdbx_description
1 polymer ?
#
loop_
_entity_poly.entity_id
_entity_poly.type
_entity_poly.pdbx_seq_one_letter_code
_entity_poly.pdbx_strand_id
1 'polypeptide(L)'
;MTDRSDTAAFPTPSPDPDAGETTAGTDTPDLSGTRADRSAVLSAMHRLEAACDHAAAQRGGEWCAEVAEALATLVAALETEHLHADADTGLWAELVAHAPRLARRVEQLRAEMTELRDEVRSLHDTVTCAPAPTPAEVDGIRVRIGDLLGRLRLLRAREADLIHEAWVVDIGGGD
;
A
#
# COMPACT_ATOMS: atom_id res chain seq x y z
N MET A 1 -71.82 -20.89 -16.44
CA MET A 1 -70.55 -20.31 -16.93
C MET A 1 -70.85 -18.89 -17.38
N THR A 2 -70.99 -18.00 -16.41
CA THR A 2 -71.21 -16.57 -16.60
C THR A 2 -70.84 -15.93 -15.28
N ASP A 3 -69.79 -15.13 -15.24
CA ASP A 3 -69.75 -14.01 -14.32
C ASP A 3 -68.91 -12.89 -14.92
N ARG A 4 -69.54 -11.71 -14.95
CA ARG A 4 -69.03 -10.43 -15.40
C ARG A 4 -69.45 -9.47 -14.30
N SER A 5 -68.49 -8.91 -13.59
CA SER A 5 -68.62 -7.74 -12.68
C SER A 5 -67.17 -7.29 -12.43
N ASP A 6 -66.68 -6.18 -12.97
CA ASP A 6 -67.07 -4.77 -12.78
C ASP A 6 -66.66 -4.17 -11.42
N THR A 7 -65.99 -3.02 -11.51
CA THR A 7 -65.86 -1.95 -10.51
C THR A 7 -65.06 -2.21 -9.21
N ALA A 8 -63.87 -1.59 -9.10
CA ALA A 8 -63.65 -0.41 -8.26
C ALA A 8 -62.17 0.03 -8.28
N ALA A 9 -61.94 1.25 -8.74
CA ALA A 9 -60.71 2.00 -8.55
C ALA A 9 -60.55 2.39 -7.07
N PHE A 10 -59.37 2.15 -6.50
CA PHE A 10 -58.88 2.82 -5.28
C PHE A 10 -57.48 3.38 -5.54
N PRO A 11 -57.15 4.53 -4.94
CA PRO A 11 -56.06 5.39 -5.37
C PRO A 11 -54.69 4.85 -4.95
N THR A 12 -53.72 5.05 -5.84
CA THR A 12 -52.29 4.93 -5.56
C THR A 12 -51.90 5.87 -4.42
N PRO A 13 -51.22 5.42 -3.36
CA PRO A 13 -50.47 6.35 -2.53
C PRO A 13 -49.28 6.84 -3.36
N SER A 14 -49.19 8.15 -3.58
CA SER A 14 -47.92 8.78 -3.96
C SER A 14 -47.01 8.70 -2.74
N PRO A 15 -45.83 8.05 -2.81
CA PRO A 15 -44.74 8.43 -1.94
C PRO A 15 -44.17 9.73 -2.50
N ASP A 16 -44.27 10.82 -1.76
CA ASP A 16 -43.38 11.96 -1.92
C ASP A 16 -41.92 11.46 -1.81
N PRO A 17 -41.03 11.81 -2.74
CA PRO A 17 -39.61 11.91 -2.44
C PRO A 17 -39.23 13.40 -2.44
N ASP A 18 -39.74 14.15 -1.47
CA ASP A 18 -39.05 15.35 -0.96
C ASP A 18 -38.33 15.00 0.34
N ALA A 19 -37.55 13.92 0.27
CA ALA A 19 -36.32 13.85 1.04
C ALA A 19 -35.23 14.12 0.02
N GLY A 20 -34.85 15.38 -0.10
CA GLY A 20 -33.48 15.73 -0.44
C GLY A 20 -32.56 15.16 0.63
N GLU A 21 -32.40 13.83 0.65
CA GLU A 21 -31.19 13.19 1.13
C GLU A 21 -30.10 13.82 0.29
N THR A 22 -29.47 14.83 0.90
CA THR A 22 -28.11 15.21 0.61
C THR A 22 -27.34 13.89 0.67
N THR A 23 -27.19 13.24 -0.48
CA THR A 23 -26.12 12.30 -0.72
C THR A 23 -24.86 13.13 -0.56
N ALA A 24 -24.43 13.29 0.69
CA ALA A 24 -23.04 13.44 1.00
C ALA A 24 -22.42 12.23 0.30
N GLY A 25 -21.94 12.46 -0.91
CA GLY A 25 -21.11 11.50 -1.60
C GLY A 25 -19.96 11.28 -0.64
N THR A 26 -20.04 10.17 0.10
CA THR A 26 -18.86 9.58 0.68
C THR A 26 -18.07 9.13 -0.54
N ASP A 27 -17.29 10.07 -1.09
CA ASP A 27 -16.15 9.79 -1.95
C ASP A 27 -15.26 8.89 -1.12
N THR A 28 -15.61 7.61 -1.14
CA THR A 28 -14.85 6.58 -0.48
C THR A 28 -13.60 6.53 -1.33
N PRO A 29 -12.44 6.89 -0.79
CA PRO A 29 -11.23 7.00 -1.58
C PRO A 29 -10.97 5.70 -2.34
N ASP A 30 -10.15 5.72 -3.40
CA ASP A 30 -9.75 4.49 -4.11
C ASP A 30 -8.80 3.63 -3.26
N LEU A 31 -9.32 3.19 -2.12
CA LEU A 31 -8.70 2.32 -1.14
C LEU A 31 -8.46 0.93 -1.72
N SER A 32 -9.13 0.58 -2.81
CA SER A 32 -8.96 -0.70 -3.49
C SER A 32 -7.62 -0.74 -4.21
N GLY A 33 -7.26 0.32 -4.94
CA GLY A 33 -5.93 0.50 -5.52
C GLY A 33 -4.84 0.45 -4.45
N THR A 34 -5.00 1.21 -3.37
CA THR A 34 -4.01 1.24 -2.28
C THR A 34 -3.86 -0.10 -1.54
N ARG A 35 -4.93 -0.90 -1.42
CA ARG A 35 -4.85 -2.25 -0.83
C ARG A 35 -4.10 -3.21 -1.73
N ALA A 36 -4.35 -3.16 -3.04
CA ALA A 36 -3.65 -4.01 -4.01
C ALA A 36 -2.15 -3.73 -4.00
N ASP A 37 -1.76 -2.44 -4.02
CA ASP A 37 -0.35 -2.02 -3.96
C ASP A 37 0.33 -2.49 -2.67
N ARG A 38 -0.30 -2.26 -1.52
CA ARG A 38 0.22 -2.73 -0.23
C ARG A 38 0.39 -4.25 -0.18
N SER A 39 -0.57 -4.99 -0.75
CA SER A 39 -0.48 -6.45 -0.84
C SER A 39 0.65 -6.90 -1.76
N ALA A 40 0.89 -6.18 -2.86
CA ALA A 40 1.97 -6.46 -3.80
C ALA A 40 3.34 -6.27 -3.14
N VAL A 41 3.54 -5.16 -2.43
CA VAL A 41 4.79 -4.90 -1.69
C VAL A 41 5.00 -5.92 -0.58
N LEU A 42 3.98 -6.25 0.21
CA LEU A 42 4.10 -7.27 1.25
C LEU A 42 4.51 -8.64 0.66
N SER A 43 3.90 -9.01 -0.47
CA SER A 43 4.25 -10.24 -1.19
C SER A 43 5.70 -10.21 -1.69
N ALA A 44 6.16 -9.07 -2.21
CA ALA A 44 7.54 -8.90 -2.65
C ALA A 44 8.55 -8.97 -1.49
N MET A 45 8.20 -8.40 -0.32
CA MET A 45 9.02 -8.51 0.90
C MET A 45 9.18 -9.97 1.35
N HIS A 46 8.09 -10.75 1.38
CA HIS A 46 8.16 -12.17 1.71
C HIS A 46 8.98 -12.97 0.70
N ARG A 47 8.88 -12.63 -0.59
CA ARG A 47 9.70 -13.26 -1.64
C ARG A 47 11.19 -12.98 -1.42
N LEU A 48 11.55 -11.75 -1.06
CA LEU A 48 12.92 -11.35 -0.76
C LEU A 48 13.48 -12.06 0.48
N GLU A 49 12.67 -12.15 1.54
CA GLU A 49 13.01 -12.88 2.76
C GLU A 49 13.26 -14.38 2.46
N ALA A 50 12.37 -15.02 1.71
CA ALA A 50 12.53 -16.41 1.30
C ALA A 50 13.80 -16.65 0.45
N ALA A 51 14.11 -15.75 -0.51
CA ALA A 51 15.34 -15.83 -1.30
C ALA A 51 16.60 -15.70 -0.43
N CYS A 52 16.55 -14.88 0.62
CA CYS A 52 17.66 -14.75 1.57
C CYS A 52 17.90 -16.02 2.37
N ASP A 53 16.85 -16.76 2.72
CA ASP A 53 16.94 -17.98 3.53
C ASP A 53 17.49 -19.18 2.74
N HIS A 54 17.46 -19.13 1.41
CA HIS A 54 18.03 -20.18 0.57
C HIS A 54 19.53 -20.39 0.80
N ALA A 55 19.99 -21.64 0.62
CA ALA A 55 21.39 -21.99 0.80
C ALA A 55 22.26 -21.41 -0.33
N ALA A 56 23.21 -20.54 0.02
CA ALA A 56 24.17 -19.93 -0.91
C ALA A 56 25.48 -20.72 -1.07
N ALA A 57 25.75 -21.68 -0.18
CA ALA A 57 27.00 -22.44 -0.17
C ALA A 57 27.21 -23.17 -1.51
N GLN A 58 28.37 -22.94 -2.16
CA GLN A 58 28.74 -23.46 -3.48
C GLN A 58 27.85 -23.01 -4.66
N ARG A 59 26.81 -22.21 -4.41
CA ARG A 59 25.85 -21.70 -5.40
C ARG A 59 25.63 -20.19 -5.28
N GLY A 60 26.68 -19.46 -4.89
CA GLY A 60 26.59 -18.01 -4.61
C GLY A 60 26.08 -17.18 -5.79
N GLY A 61 26.45 -17.55 -7.03
CA GLY A 61 25.95 -16.87 -8.23
C GLY A 61 24.45 -17.06 -8.47
N GLU A 62 23.96 -18.29 -8.31
CA GLU A 62 22.51 -18.59 -8.41
C GLU A 62 21.73 -17.88 -7.30
N TRP A 63 22.24 -17.94 -6.07
CA TRP A 63 21.65 -17.24 -4.93
C TRP A 63 21.59 -15.72 -5.15
N CYS A 64 22.66 -15.10 -5.67
CA CYS A 64 22.64 -13.68 -6.04
C CYS A 64 21.58 -13.37 -7.10
N ALA A 65 21.42 -14.23 -8.11
CA ALA A 65 20.41 -14.04 -9.14
C ALA A 65 18.99 -14.10 -8.56
N GLU A 66 18.70 -15.05 -7.66
CA GLU A 66 17.42 -15.16 -6.96
C GLU A 66 17.13 -13.92 -6.09
N VAL A 67 18.13 -13.46 -5.34
CA VAL A 67 18.02 -12.25 -4.50
C VAL A 67 17.84 -11.01 -5.36
N ALA A 68 18.56 -10.88 -6.47
CA ALA A 68 18.42 -9.77 -7.41
C ALA A 68 17.01 -9.73 -8.02
N GLU A 69 16.46 -10.89 -8.45
CA GLU A 69 15.10 -10.95 -8.97
C GLU A 69 14.05 -10.55 -7.91
N ALA A 70 14.22 -11.00 -6.67
CA ALA A 70 13.34 -10.63 -5.57
C ALA A 70 13.43 -9.13 -5.22
N LEU A 71 14.64 -8.55 -5.22
CA LEU A 71 14.85 -7.12 -5.06
C LEU A 71 14.22 -6.32 -6.21
N ALA A 72 14.38 -6.76 -7.45
CA ALA A 72 13.75 -6.12 -8.61
C ALA A 72 12.22 -6.11 -8.50
N THR A 73 11.63 -7.21 -8.02
CA THR A 73 10.19 -7.30 -7.74
C THR A 73 9.77 -6.30 -6.66
N LEU A 74 10.56 -6.17 -5.59
CA LEU A 74 10.29 -5.20 -4.52
C LEU A 74 10.40 -3.75 -5.00
N VAL A 75 11.44 -3.43 -5.79
CA VAL A 75 11.59 -2.09 -6.40
C VAL A 75 10.36 -1.76 -7.25
N ALA A 76 9.96 -2.65 -8.15
CA ALA A 76 8.79 -2.42 -9.01
C ALA A 76 7.51 -2.19 -8.20
N ALA A 77 7.27 -3.00 -7.16
CA ALA A 77 6.11 -2.84 -6.28
C ALA A 77 6.11 -1.49 -5.53
N LEU A 78 7.27 -1.07 -5.01
CA LEU A 78 7.43 0.22 -4.34
C LEU A 78 7.25 1.41 -5.30
N GLU A 79 7.72 1.31 -6.54
CA GLU A 79 7.50 2.36 -7.55
C GLU A 79 6.02 2.51 -7.89
N THR A 80 5.31 1.39 -8.11
CA THR A 80 3.88 1.42 -8.39
C THR A 80 3.09 2.03 -7.22
N GLU A 81 3.36 1.58 -6.00
CA GLU A 81 2.72 2.14 -4.80
C GLU A 81 2.99 3.63 -4.65
N HIS A 82 4.24 4.07 -4.86
CA HIS A 82 4.60 5.47 -4.78
C HIS A 82 3.88 6.32 -5.82
N LEU A 83 3.84 5.88 -7.09
CA LEU A 83 3.16 6.60 -8.17
C LEU A 83 1.66 6.76 -7.89
N HIS A 84 1.00 5.74 -7.37
CA HIS A 84 -0.41 5.81 -7.01
C HIS A 84 -0.64 6.68 -5.76
N ALA A 85 0.22 6.58 -4.75
CA ALA A 85 0.08 7.35 -3.52
C ALA A 85 0.36 8.85 -3.72
N ASP A 86 1.28 9.21 -4.61
CA ASP A 86 1.69 10.59 -4.92
C ASP A 86 0.82 11.28 -5.98
N ALA A 87 -0.15 10.58 -6.59
CA ALA A 87 -1.09 11.19 -7.52
C ALA A 87 -1.87 12.36 -6.87
N ASP A 88 -2.35 13.30 -7.69
CA ASP A 88 -3.11 14.47 -7.20
C ASP A 88 -4.37 14.09 -6.41
N THR A 89 -4.92 12.91 -6.70
CA THR A 89 -6.03 12.27 -5.96
C THR A 89 -5.56 11.00 -5.24
N GLY A 90 -4.27 10.89 -4.97
CA GLY A 90 -3.66 9.77 -4.28
C GLY A 90 -3.79 9.88 -2.76
N LEU A 91 -3.41 8.80 -2.07
CA LEU A 91 -3.55 8.68 -0.62
C LEU A 91 -3.00 9.89 0.16
N TRP A 92 -1.84 10.42 -0.22
CA TRP A 92 -1.24 11.52 0.53
C TRP A 92 -2.02 12.83 0.38
N ALA A 93 -2.51 13.11 -0.83
CA ALA A 93 -3.32 14.29 -1.10
C ALA A 93 -4.64 14.22 -0.31
N GLU A 94 -5.29 13.05 -0.32
CA GLU A 94 -6.52 12.80 0.44
C GLU A 94 -6.30 12.91 1.95
N LEU A 95 -5.21 12.34 2.47
CA LEU A 95 -4.91 12.36 3.91
C LEU A 95 -4.65 13.80 4.39
N VAL A 96 -3.93 14.61 3.61
CA VAL A 96 -3.70 16.02 3.93
C VAL A 96 -4.98 16.85 3.79
N ALA A 97 -5.81 16.57 2.78
CA ALA A 97 -7.11 17.23 2.62
C ALA A 97 -8.05 16.94 3.80
N HIS A 98 -8.07 15.70 4.28
CA HIS A 98 -8.91 15.28 5.40
C HIS A 98 -8.37 15.74 6.76
N ALA A 99 -7.07 15.65 6.98
CA ALA A 99 -6.43 16.01 8.25
C ALA A 99 -5.19 16.91 8.03
N PRO A 100 -5.37 18.22 7.75
CA PRO A 100 -4.27 19.15 7.45
C PRO A 100 -3.19 19.24 8.55
N ARG A 101 -3.57 18.96 9.80
CA ARG A 101 -2.67 18.85 10.96
C ARG A 101 -1.56 17.81 10.77
N LEU A 102 -1.77 16.80 9.92
CA LEU A 102 -0.83 15.72 9.66
C LEU A 102 0.15 16.02 8.51
N ALA A 103 0.00 17.14 7.80
CA ALA A 103 0.79 17.45 6.60
C ALA A 103 2.31 17.30 6.79
N ARG A 104 2.83 17.79 7.92
CA ARG A 104 4.27 17.67 8.23
C ARG A 104 4.73 16.23 8.43
N ARG A 105 3.90 15.39 9.06
CA ARG A 105 4.20 13.97 9.30
C ARG A 105 4.10 13.17 8.01
N VAL A 106 3.14 13.50 7.14
CA VAL A 106 3.04 12.93 5.79
C VAL A 106 4.27 13.24 4.97
N GLU A 107 4.71 14.50 4.94
CA GLU A 107 5.90 14.90 4.18
C GLU A 107 7.16 14.17 4.66
N GLN A 108 7.34 14.06 5.98
CA GLN A 108 8.44 13.28 6.55
C GLN A 108 8.36 11.80 6.14
N LEU A 109 7.18 11.19 6.19
CA LEU A 109 6.99 9.79 5.82
C LEU A 109 7.28 9.56 4.33
N ARG A 110 6.89 10.49 3.45
CA ARG A 110 7.17 10.45 2.00
C ARG A 110 8.66 10.54 1.70
N ALA A 111 9.38 11.42 2.40
CA ALA A 111 10.83 11.52 2.29
C ALA A 111 11.51 10.21 2.71
N GLU A 112 11.14 9.66 3.88
CA GLU A 112 11.68 8.40 4.39
C GLU A 112 11.37 7.20 3.45
N MET A 113 10.18 7.15 2.84
CA MET A 113 9.84 6.13 1.84
C MET A 113 10.70 6.24 0.58
N THR A 114 10.95 7.47 0.12
CA THR A 114 11.80 7.72 -1.05
C THR A 114 13.24 7.29 -0.79
N GLU A 115 13.81 7.67 0.36
CA GLU A 115 15.15 7.24 0.76
C GLU A 115 15.25 5.72 0.82
N LEU A 116 14.28 5.05 1.45
CA LEU A 116 14.31 3.60 1.60
C LEU A 116 14.20 2.88 0.24
N ARG A 117 13.38 3.38 -0.67
CA ARG A 117 13.26 2.87 -2.04
C ARG A 117 14.57 3.02 -2.83
N ASP A 118 15.23 4.17 -2.72
CA ASP A 118 16.53 4.40 -3.35
C ASP A 118 17.60 3.45 -2.77
N GLU A 119 17.55 3.16 -1.47
CA GLU A 119 18.42 2.17 -0.84
C GLU A 119 18.16 0.74 -1.34
N VAL A 120 16.89 0.33 -1.50
CA VAL A 120 16.53 -0.98 -2.08
C VAL A 120 17.06 -1.08 -3.52
N ARG A 121 16.90 -0.03 -4.32
CA ARG A 121 17.42 0.03 -5.70
C ARG A 121 18.95 -0.04 -5.73
N SER A 122 19.62 0.72 -4.87
CA SER A 122 21.09 0.67 -4.75
C SER A 122 21.59 -0.72 -4.39
N LEU A 123 20.88 -1.42 -3.49
CA LEU A 123 21.23 -2.80 -3.15
C LEU A 123 21.00 -3.76 -4.33
N HIS A 124 19.87 -3.62 -5.04
CA HIS A 124 19.61 -4.38 -6.27
C HIS A 124 20.76 -4.25 -7.27
N ASP A 125 21.20 -3.02 -7.53
CA ASP A 125 22.27 -2.75 -8.48
C ASP A 125 23.61 -3.33 -8.02
N THR A 126 23.87 -3.28 -6.71
CA THR A 126 25.06 -3.89 -6.09
C THR A 126 25.07 -5.40 -6.27
N VAL A 127 23.95 -6.09 -5.98
CA VAL A 127 23.84 -7.55 -6.09
C VAL A 127 23.91 -7.99 -7.56
N THR A 128 23.31 -7.21 -8.47
CA THR A 128 23.27 -7.52 -9.91
C THR A 128 24.64 -7.36 -10.58
N CYS A 129 25.42 -6.36 -10.19
CA CYS A 129 26.72 -6.06 -10.80
C CYS A 129 27.88 -6.85 -10.17
N ALA A 130 27.67 -7.52 -9.04
CA ALA A 130 28.73 -8.24 -8.34
C ALA A 130 29.08 -9.57 -9.05
N PRO A 131 30.37 -9.95 -9.09
CA PRO A 131 30.75 -11.32 -9.42
C PRO A 131 30.22 -12.29 -8.35
N ALA A 132 30.46 -13.60 -8.54
CA ALA A 132 30.04 -14.61 -7.56
C ALA A 132 30.52 -14.23 -6.14
N PRO A 133 29.60 -14.06 -5.16
CA PRO A 133 29.95 -13.53 -3.85
C PRO A 133 30.75 -14.57 -3.05
N THR A 134 31.70 -14.06 -2.26
CA THR A 134 32.33 -14.80 -1.17
C THR A 134 31.32 -15.07 -0.05
N PRO A 135 31.56 -16.07 0.82
CA PRO A 135 30.68 -16.32 1.96
C PRO A 135 30.46 -15.10 2.87
N ALA A 136 31.49 -14.27 3.08
CA ALA A 136 31.37 -13.05 3.88
C ALA A 136 30.49 -11.99 3.21
N GLU A 137 30.53 -11.87 1.88
CA GLU A 137 29.66 -10.97 1.12
C GLU A 137 28.20 -11.44 1.15
N VAL A 138 27.95 -12.75 1.10
CA VAL A 138 26.61 -13.32 1.29
C VAL A 138 26.03 -12.91 2.65
N ASP A 139 26.80 -13.06 3.73
CA ASP A 139 26.35 -12.67 5.07
C ASP A 139 26.09 -11.16 5.16
N GLY A 140 26.95 -10.35 4.56
CA GLY A 140 26.77 -8.89 4.49
C GLY A 140 25.51 -8.48 3.74
N ILE A 141 25.20 -9.14 2.62
CA ILE A 141 23.97 -8.91 1.84
C ILE A 141 22.74 -9.30 2.69
N ARG A 142 22.77 -10.44 3.39
CA ARG A 142 21.65 -10.88 4.26
C ARG A 142 21.36 -9.87 5.37
N VAL A 143 22.39 -9.40 6.07
CA VAL A 143 22.24 -8.40 7.13
C VAL A 143 21.60 -7.13 6.57
N ARG A 144 22.11 -6.63 5.44
CA ARG A 144 21.59 -5.42 4.82
C ARG A 144 20.14 -5.56 4.35
N ILE A 145 19.76 -6.73 3.82
CA ILE A 145 18.37 -7.02 3.44
C ILE A 145 17.48 -7.08 4.69
N GLY A 146 17.93 -7.74 5.76
CA GLY A 146 17.20 -7.80 7.03
C GLY A 146 16.92 -6.40 7.60
N ASP A 147 17.91 -5.53 7.60
CA ASP A 147 17.78 -4.14 8.05
C ASP A 147 16.81 -3.33 7.18
N LEU A 148 16.88 -3.49 5.84
CA LEU A 148 15.95 -2.87 4.89
C LEU A 148 14.50 -3.33 5.15
N LEU A 149 14.27 -4.64 5.26
CA LEU A 149 12.94 -5.19 5.53
C LEU A 149 12.39 -4.73 6.89
N GLY A 150 13.24 -4.65 7.92
CA GLY A 150 12.88 -4.12 9.23
C GLY A 150 12.40 -2.67 9.17
N ARG A 151 13.16 -1.80 8.51
CA ARG A 151 12.79 -0.38 8.33
C ARG A 151 11.52 -0.22 7.49
N LEU A 152 11.35 -1.03 6.44
CA LEU A 152 10.14 -0.98 5.60
C LEU A 152 8.88 -1.35 6.40
N ARG A 153 8.96 -2.37 7.26
CA ARG A 153 7.87 -2.76 8.17
C ARG A 153 7.52 -1.61 9.13
N LEU A 154 8.52 -0.96 9.72
CA LEU A 154 8.30 0.17 10.64
C LEU A 154 7.69 1.38 9.93
N LEU A 155 8.13 1.68 8.72
CA LEU A 155 7.59 2.78 7.92
C LEU A 155 6.11 2.54 7.58
N ARG A 156 5.77 1.31 7.18
CA ARG A 156 4.39 0.88 6.92
C ARG A 156 3.50 0.91 8.16
N ALA A 157 4.03 0.55 9.33
CA ALA A 157 3.29 0.69 10.58
C ALA A 157 2.94 2.17 10.85
N ARG A 158 3.92 3.08 10.67
CA ARG A 158 3.70 4.53 10.83
C ARG A 158 2.71 5.09 9.80
N GLU A 159 2.72 4.59 8.57
CA GLU A 159 1.71 4.91 7.56
C GLU A 159 0.31 4.50 8.04
N ALA A 160 0.15 3.27 8.52
CA ALA A 160 -1.12 2.77 9.03
C ALA A 160 -1.62 3.60 10.22
N ASP A 161 -0.72 4.02 11.12
CA ASP A 161 -1.04 4.89 12.25
C ASP A 161 -1.54 6.26 11.77
N LEU A 162 -0.91 6.87 10.75
CA LEU A 162 -1.37 8.14 10.19
C LEU A 162 -2.75 8.03 9.55
N ILE A 163 -3.01 6.93 8.83
CA ILE A 163 -4.32 6.64 8.25
C ILE A 163 -5.35 6.53 9.38
N HIS A 164 -5.07 5.71 10.39
CA HIS A 164 -5.97 5.57 11.53
C HIS A 164 -6.25 6.92 12.24
N GLU A 165 -5.23 7.73 12.46
CA GLU A 165 -5.34 9.05 13.08
C GLU A 165 -6.14 10.06 12.24
N ALA A 166 -6.08 9.95 10.90
CA ALA A 166 -6.85 10.80 10.01
C ALA A 166 -8.35 10.49 10.08
N TRP A 167 -8.75 9.21 10.06
CA TRP A 167 -10.16 8.81 9.89
C TRP A 167 -10.87 8.35 11.16
N VAL A 168 -10.17 7.81 12.16
CA VAL A 168 -10.80 7.25 13.37
C VAL A 168 -10.78 8.23 14.54
N VAL A 169 -9.69 8.98 14.72
CA VAL A 169 -9.55 9.92 15.84
C VAL A 169 -10.39 11.18 15.62
N ASP A 170 -10.67 11.56 14.36
CA ASP A 170 -11.48 12.73 14.03
C ASP A 170 -12.96 12.59 14.45
N ILE A 171 -13.45 11.34 14.61
CA ILE A 171 -14.82 11.05 15.05
C ILE A 171 -14.97 11.16 16.59
N GLY A 172 -13.87 11.20 17.34
CA GLY A 172 -13.88 11.22 18.82
C GLY A 172 -13.80 12.61 19.48
N GLY A 173 -13.73 13.70 18.70
CA GLY A 173 -13.43 15.05 19.19
C GLY A 173 -14.64 15.94 19.51
N GLY A 174 -15.86 15.41 19.54
CA GLY A 174 -17.08 16.17 19.79
C GLY A 174 -17.85 15.69 21.01
N ASP A 175 -17.45 16.16 22.19
CA ASP A 175 -18.28 16.32 23.39
C ASP A 175 -17.91 17.64 24.08
#